data_AF-A0A6H5FUY3-F1
#
_entry.id   AF-A0A6H5FUY3-F1
#
_cell.length_a   1.000
_cell.length_b   1.000
_cell.length_c   1.000
_cell.angle_alpha   90.00
_cell.angle_beta   90.00
_cell.angle_gamma   90.00
#
_symmetry.space_group_name_H-M   'P 1'
#
loop_
_entity.id
_entity.type
_entity.pdbx_description
1 polymer ?
#
loop_
_entity_poly.entity_id
_entity_poly.type
_entity_poly.pdbx_seq_one_letter_code
_entity_poly.pdbx_strand_id
1 'polypeptide(L)'
;SEVWKEVEEQMKELAKGTTEDKKSAVSSFCSKLPKDENGREACLLIAAGLKNLYDINESDAVKASFQRTMQCVLLNAIADKLEHNNFPCKDEKNVERGITAAFNKSDEIMSEGIGCKDNDKCFKCDRLKGYEDCEIKTDATTTEEKKLKGKIDPIINREYENSTTDNSSSLSKKSLTTTIC
;
A
#
# COMPACT_ATOMS: atom_id res chain seq x y z
N SER A 1 -3.60 -4.90 21.49
CA SER A 1 -4.95 -4.34 21.35
C SER A 1 -5.60 -4.96 20.13
N GLU A 2 -6.92 -4.96 20.08
CA GLU A 2 -7.75 -5.44 18.96
C GLU A 2 -7.40 -4.75 17.64
N VAL A 3 -7.19 -3.43 17.67
CA VAL A 3 -6.79 -2.60 16.52
C VAL A 3 -5.59 -3.16 15.74
N TRP A 4 -4.53 -3.59 16.42
CA TRP A 4 -3.33 -4.08 15.71
C TRP A 4 -3.54 -5.44 15.04
N LYS A 5 -4.47 -6.26 15.53
CA LYS A 5 -4.87 -7.49 14.84
C LYS A 5 -5.62 -7.16 13.56
N GLU A 6 -6.50 -6.14 13.59
CA GLU A 6 -7.19 -5.68 12.39
C GLU A 6 -6.22 -5.10 11.36
N VAL A 7 -5.17 -4.39 11.79
CA VAL A 7 -4.10 -3.92 10.87
C VAL A 7 -3.38 -5.10 10.19
N GLU A 8 -3.12 -6.19 10.93
CA GLU A 8 -2.56 -7.42 10.33
C GLU A 8 -3.50 -8.06 9.30
N GLU A 9 -4.81 -7.99 9.53
CA GLU A 9 -5.80 -8.42 8.53
C GLU A 9 -5.80 -7.50 7.30
N GLN A 10 -5.73 -6.19 7.49
CA GLN A 10 -5.62 -5.23 6.38
C GLN A 10 -4.35 -5.43 5.55
N MET A 11 -3.24 -5.86 6.16
CA MET A 11 -2.04 -6.23 5.42
C MET A 11 -2.28 -7.41 4.48
N LYS A 12 -2.98 -8.45 4.94
CA LYS A 12 -3.32 -9.61 4.10
C LYS A 12 -4.25 -9.22 2.96
N GLU A 13 -5.23 -8.34 3.22
CA GLU A 13 -6.12 -7.84 2.17
C GLU A 13 -5.38 -6.97 1.15
N LEU A 14 -4.43 -6.14 1.59
CA LEU A 14 -3.57 -5.37 0.69
C LEU A 14 -2.69 -6.27 -0.20
N ALA A 15 -2.16 -7.37 0.36
CA ALA A 15 -1.43 -8.36 -0.44
C ALA A 15 -2.33 -9.00 -1.52
N LYS A 16 -3.55 -9.41 -1.16
CA LYS A 16 -4.53 -9.91 -2.15
C LYS A 16 -4.89 -8.87 -3.21
N GLY A 17 -4.89 -7.59 -2.84
CA GLY A 17 -5.15 -6.46 -3.74
C GLY A 17 -4.02 -6.12 -4.71
N THR A 18 -2.85 -6.77 -4.58
CA THR A 18 -1.64 -6.42 -5.33
C THR A 18 -1.07 -7.60 -6.13
N THR A 19 -1.90 -8.61 -6.42
CA THR A 19 -1.58 -9.73 -7.32
C THR A 19 -1.52 -9.29 -8.79
N GLU A 20 -0.98 -10.15 -9.67
CA GLU A 20 -0.76 -9.82 -11.09
C GLU A 20 -2.05 -9.50 -11.86
N ASP A 21 -3.17 -10.16 -11.53
CA ASP A 21 -4.48 -9.85 -12.11
C ASP A 21 -4.96 -8.44 -11.71
N LYS A 22 -4.67 -8.01 -10.47
CA LYS A 22 -5.01 -6.67 -9.98
C LYS A 22 -4.13 -5.60 -10.62
N LYS A 23 -2.82 -5.87 -10.76
CA LYS A 23 -1.89 -5.00 -11.50
C LYS A 23 -2.32 -4.79 -12.95
N SER A 24 -2.79 -5.86 -13.61
CA SER A 24 -3.26 -5.78 -14.99
C SER A 24 -4.46 -4.85 -15.15
N ALA A 25 -5.38 -4.85 -14.17
CA ALA A 25 -6.57 -4.00 -14.16
C ALA A 25 -6.28 -2.50 -14.04
N VAL A 26 -5.12 -2.12 -13.49
CA VAL A 26 -4.71 -0.71 -13.28
C VAL A 26 -3.65 -0.23 -14.30
N SER A 27 -3.39 -1.02 -15.33
CA SER A 27 -2.29 -0.76 -16.28
C SER A 27 -2.40 0.55 -17.06
N SER A 28 -3.62 1.07 -17.24
CA SER A 28 -3.90 2.37 -17.87
C SER A 28 -3.25 3.53 -17.09
N PHE A 29 -3.26 3.49 -15.75
CA PHE A 29 -2.70 4.55 -14.90
C PHE A 29 -1.18 4.66 -15.02
N CYS A 30 -0.51 3.56 -15.36
CA CYS A 30 0.95 3.49 -15.53
C CYS A 30 1.39 3.54 -17.01
N SER A 31 0.46 3.78 -17.94
CA SER A 31 0.72 3.73 -19.39
C SER A 31 1.65 4.84 -19.90
N LYS A 32 1.73 5.97 -19.19
CA LYS A 32 2.60 7.11 -19.53
C LYS A 32 4.06 6.91 -19.13
N LEU A 33 4.37 5.87 -18.34
CA LEU A 33 5.74 5.45 -18.13
C LEU A 33 6.19 4.69 -19.39
N PRO A 34 7.27 5.12 -20.06
CA PRO A 34 7.78 4.41 -21.24
C PRO A 34 8.04 2.95 -20.92
N LYS A 35 7.74 2.04 -21.87
CA LYS A 35 7.87 0.58 -21.67
C LYS A 35 9.32 0.16 -21.40
N ASP A 36 10.25 0.97 -21.87
CA ASP A 36 11.70 0.91 -21.81
C ASP A 36 12.29 1.73 -20.65
N GLU A 37 11.49 2.60 -20.03
CA GLU A 37 11.87 3.28 -18.79
C GLU A 37 11.36 2.48 -17.60
N ASN A 38 12.34 1.83 -16.97
CA ASN A 38 12.36 1.38 -15.58
C ASN A 38 11.34 2.13 -14.69
N GLY A 39 10.54 1.40 -13.91
CA GLY A 39 9.60 1.93 -12.91
C GLY A 39 8.14 1.51 -13.11
N ARG A 40 7.79 0.95 -14.27
CA ARG A 40 6.42 0.50 -14.58
C ARG A 40 5.88 -0.51 -13.55
N GLU A 41 6.67 -1.51 -13.18
CA GLU A 41 6.24 -2.56 -12.24
C GLU A 41 5.99 -2.02 -10.83
N ALA A 42 6.83 -1.09 -10.37
CA ALA A 42 6.59 -0.38 -9.11
C ALA A 42 5.32 0.48 -9.17
N CYS A 43 5.06 1.15 -10.31
CA CYS A 43 3.81 1.88 -10.50
C CYS A 43 2.59 0.96 -10.44
N LEU A 44 2.62 -0.18 -11.14
CA LEU A 44 1.49 -1.12 -11.18
C LEU A 44 1.18 -1.68 -9.79
N LEU A 45 2.21 -2.03 -9.02
CA LEU A 45 2.05 -2.50 -7.64
C LEU A 45 1.36 -1.46 -6.75
N ILE A 46 1.85 -0.21 -6.76
CA ILE A 46 1.27 0.86 -5.94
C ILE A 46 -0.15 1.22 -6.42
N ALA A 47 -0.36 1.32 -7.73
CA ALA A 47 -1.67 1.61 -8.30
C ALA A 47 -2.70 0.51 -7.95
N ALA A 48 -2.29 -0.76 -7.93
CA ALA A 48 -3.16 -1.87 -7.52
C ALA A 48 -3.52 -1.78 -6.03
N GLY A 49 -2.55 -1.43 -5.17
CA GLY A 49 -2.80 -1.19 -3.75
C GLY A 49 -3.75 -0.01 -3.51
N LEU A 50 -3.58 1.10 -4.24
CA LEU A 50 -4.50 2.24 -4.23
C LEU A 50 -5.91 1.83 -4.68
N LYS A 51 -6.02 1.08 -5.79
CA LYS A 51 -7.32 0.61 -6.27
C LYS A 51 -8.00 -0.29 -5.24
N ASN A 52 -7.26 -1.19 -4.61
CA ASN A 52 -7.78 -2.09 -3.57
C ASN A 52 -8.41 -1.33 -2.42
N LEU A 53 -7.75 -0.29 -1.90
CA LEU A 53 -8.30 0.48 -0.79
C LEU A 53 -9.52 1.30 -1.22
N TYR A 54 -9.54 1.86 -2.43
CA TYR A 54 -10.71 2.60 -2.94
C TYR A 54 -11.89 1.70 -3.34
N ASP A 55 -11.64 0.41 -3.57
CA ASP A 55 -12.67 -0.60 -3.84
C ASP A 55 -13.31 -1.17 -2.57
N ILE A 56 -12.82 -0.80 -1.37
CA ILE A 56 -13.46 -1.16 -0.10
C ILE A 56 -14.88 -0.59 -0.09
N ASN A 57 -15.88 -1.47 -0.19
CA ASN A 57 -17.29 -1.13 -0.17
C ASN A 57 -17.95 -1.66 1.11
N GLU A 58 -17.52 -1.14 2.26
CA GLU A 58 -18.08 -1.46 3.57
C GLU A 58 -19.23 -0.52 3.90
N SER A 59 -20.30 -1.09 4.45
CA SER A 59 -21.55 -0.40 4.80
C SER A 59 -21.39 0.52 6.01
N ASP A 60 -20.57 0.10 6.98
CA ASP A 60 -20.20 0.92 8.12
C ASP A 60 -19.12 1.93 7.69
N ALA A 61 -19.49 3.22 7.70
CA ALA A 61 -18.60 4.29 7.27
C ALA A 61 -17.33 4.43 8.15
N VAL A 62 -17.42 4.12 9.45
CA VAL A 62 -16.28 4.18 10.38
C VAL A 62 -15.32 3.04 10.05
N LYS A 63 -15.85 1.84 9.88
CA LYS A 63 -15.03 0.67 9.51
C LYS A 63 -14.40 0.84 8.13
N ALA A 64 -15.15 1.34 7.14
CA ALA A 64 -14.64 1.64 5.81
C ALA A 64 -13.49 2.66 5.86
N SER A 65 -13.66 3.73 6.63
CA SER A 65 -12.64 4.77 6.82
C SER A 65 -11.38 4.19 7.48
N PHE A 66 -11.54 3.36 8.52
CA PHE A 66 -10.42 2.70 9.17
C PHE A 66 -9.65 1.78 8.20
N GLN A 67 -10.35 0.91 7.47
CA GLN A 67 -9.72 -0.02 6.53
C GLN A 67 -8.93 0.72 5.44
N ARG A 68 -9.52 1.76 4.83
CA ARG A 68 -8.84 2.62 3.83
C ARG A 68 -7.61 3.30 4.41
N THR A 69 -7.72 3.86 5.61
CA THR A 69 -6.61 4.55 6.30
C THR A 69 -5.47 3.59 6.58
N MET A 70 -5.76 2.42 7.15
CA MET A 70 -4.73 1.44 7.47
C MET A 70 -4.08 0.87 6.20
N GLN A 71 -4.84 0.57 5.15
CA GLN A 71 -4.25 0.12 3.88
C GLN A 71 -3.39 1.21 3.23
N CYS A 72 -3.79 2.49 3.30
CA CYS A 72 -2.96 3.60 2.81
C CYS A 72 -1.64 3.73 3.57
N VAL A 73 -1.68 3.59 4.90
CA VAL A 73 -0.47 3.58 5.75
C VAL A 73 0.44 2.40 5.40
N LEU A 74 -0.12 1.19 5.30
CA LEU A 74 0.62 -0.01 4.95
C LEU A 74 1.25 0.10 3.55
N LEU A 75 0.51 0.63 2.57
CA LEU A 75 1.00 0.85 1.22
C LEU A 75 2.15 1.86 1.16
N ASN A 76 2.08 2.93 1.97
CA ASN A 76 3.19 3.88 2.12
C ASN A 76 4.42 3.23 2.75
N ALA A 77 4.25 2.40 3.77
CA ALA A 77 5.37 1.66 4.36
C ALA A 77 5.99 0.64 3.39
N ILE A 78 5.19 0.03 2.50
CA ILE A 78 5.71 -0.79 1.39
C ILE A 78 6.48 0.08 0.39
N ALA A 79 5.98 1.28 0.04
CA ALA A 79 6.71 2.20 -0.81
C ALA A 79 8.07 2.59 -0.20
N ASP A 80 8.13 2.83 1.11
CA ASP A 80 9.39 3.08 1.83
C ASP A 80 10.33 1.87 1.77
N LYS A 81 9.82 0.64 1.87
CA LYS A 81 10.63 -0.58 1.71
C LYS A 81 11.24 -0.70 0.33
N LEU A 82 10.48 -0.35 -0.71
CA LEU A 82 10.92 -0.39 -2.10
C LEU A 82 11.94 0.72 -2.41
N GLU A 83 11.83 1.87 -1.77
CA GLU A 83 12.78 2.99 -1.88
C GLU A 83 13.99 2.85 -0.95
N HIS A 84 14.01 1.88 -0.04
CA HIS A 84 15.15 1.65 0.85
C HIS A 84 16.34 1.08 0.08
N ASN A 85 17.56 1.45 0.48
CA ASN A 85 18.82 0.97 -0.11
C ASN A 85 19.04 -0.56 -0.04
N ASN A 86 18.16 -1.28 0.68
CA ASN A 86 18.24 -2.74 0.84
C ASN A 86 17.32 -3.46 -0.14
N PHE A 87 16.48 -2.73 -0.89
CA PHE A 87 15.72 -3.30 -1.97
C PHE A 87 16.64 -3.48 -3.19
N PRO A 88 16.75 -4.70 -3.73
CA PRO A 88 17.57 -4.93 -4.92
C PRO A 88 17.05 -4.07 -6.08
N CYS A 89 17.93 -3.77 -7.05
CA CYS A 89 17.58 -3.10 -8.32
C CYS A 89 16.85 -1.75 -8.21
N LYS A 90 16.70 -1.13 -7.03
CA LYS A 90 15.93 0.12 -6.81
C LYS A 90 16.22 1.19 -7.87
N ASP A 91 17.49 1.51 -8.07
CA ASP A 91 17.93 2.55 -9.00
C ASP A 91 17.86 2.06 -10.44
N GLU A 92 18.31 0.82 -10.68
CA GLU A 92 18.24 0.17 -11.99
C GLU A 92 16.81 0.11 -12.52
N LYS A 93 15.82 -0.03 -11.64
CA LYS A 93 14.40 -0.09 -11.97
C LYS A 93 13.65 1.20 -11.70
N ASN A 94 14.34 2.31 -11.42
CA ASN A 94 13.73 3.63 -11.17
C ASN A 94 12.49 3.52 -10.28
N VAL A 95 12.59 2.75 -9.20
CA VAL A 95 11.46 2.37 -8.35
C VAL A 95 10.73 3.60 -7.80
N GLU A 96 11.47 4.62 -7.37
CA GLU A 96 10.93 5.90 -6.91
C GLU A 96 10.07 6.59 -7.98
N ARG A 97 10.48 6.55 -9.25
CA ARG A 97 9.70 7.13 -10.35
C ARG A 97 8.37 6.41 -10.53
N GLY A 98 8.39 5.08 -10.46
CA GLY A 98 7.19 4.25 -10.53
C GLY A 98 6.20 4.55 -9.39
N ILE A 99 6.70 4.56 -8.16
CA ILE A 99 5.94 4.89 -6.95
C ILE A 99 5.31 6.29 -7.08
N THR A 100 6.12 7.28 -7.45
CA THR A 100 5.66 8.67 -7.62
C THR A 100 4.58 8.77 -8.69
N ALA A 101 4.74 8.07 -9.82
CA ALA A 101 3.75 8.05 -10.89
C ALA A 101 2.40 7.49 -10.42
N ALA A 102 2.39 6.41 -9.64
CA ALA A 102 1.17 5.82 -9.12
C ALA A 102 0.46 6.73 -8.09
N PHE A 103 1.19 7.31 -7.13
CA PHE A 103 0.58 8.22 -6.16
C PHE A 103 0.07 9.52 -6.80
N ASN A 104 0.71 10.02 -7.87
CA ASN A 104 0.17 11.15 -8.64
C ASN A 104 -1.16 10.82 -9.35
N LYS A 105 -1.47 9.53 -9.53
CA LYS A 105 -2.74 9.04 -10.08
C LYS A 105 -3.78 8.70 -9.00
N SER A 106 -3.47 8.89 -7.72
CA SER A 106 -4.33 8.48 -6.61
C SER A 106 -5.75 9.04 -6.70
N ASP A 107 -5.92 10.32 -7.10
CA ASP A 107 -7.26 10.92 -7.29
C ASP A 107 -8.05 10.27 -8.44
N GLU A 108 -7.37 9.96 -9.55
CA GLU A 108 -7.98 9.32 -10.71
C GLU A 108 -8.41 7.89 -10.35
N ILE A 109 -7.53 7.14 -9.69
CA ILE A 109 -7.81 5.78 -9.21
C ILE A 109 -8.96 5.80 -8.19
N MET A 110 -9.00 6.80 -7.30
CA MET A 110 -10.08 6.98 -6.33
C MET A 110 -11.43 7.20 -7.02
N SER A 111 -11.47 8.02 -8.07
CA SER A 111 -12.71 8.29 -8.82
C SER A 111 -13.27 7.06 -9.55
N GLU A 112 -12.42 6.07 -9.82
CA GLU A 112 -12.79 4.77 -10.40
C GLU A 112 -12.99 3.66 -9.34
N GLY A 113 -12.75 3.96 -8.06
CA GLY A 113 -12.96 3.04 -6.94
C GLY A 113 -14.43 2.79 -6.67
N ILE A 114 -14.87 1.53 -6.62
CA ILE A 114 -16.29 1.17 -6.40
C ILE A 114 -16.79 1.71 -5.05
N GLY A 115 -15.94 1.73 -4.03
CA GLY A 115 -16.28 2.25 -2.71
C GLY A 115 -16.23 3.78 -2.59
N CYS A 116 -15.70 4.47 -3.60
CA CYS A 116 -15.41 5.91 -3.58
C CYS A 116 -16.09 6.74 -4.67
N LYS A 117 -16.49 6.13 -5.79
CA LYS A 117 -17.05 6.80 -6.97
C LYS A 117 -18.21 7.76 -6.65
N ASP A 118 -19.07 7.37 -5.71
CA ASP A 118 -20.25 8.14 -5.28
C ASP A 118 -20.22 8.45 -3.78
N ASN A 119 -19.03 8.43 -3.15
CA ASN A 119 -18.86 8.56 -1.71
C ASN A 119 -17.93 9.72 -1.35
N ASP A 120 -18.51 10.77 -0.79
CA ASP A 120 -17.81 11.98 -0.33
C ASP A 120 -16.92 11.76 0.91
N LYS A 121 -16.97 10.57 1.51
CA LYS A 121 -16.17 10.19 2.69
C LYS A 121 -14.84 9.52 2.33
N CYS A 122 -14.53 9.38 1.04
CA CYS A 122 -13.21 8.96 0.61
C CYS A 122 -12.20 10.11 0.68
N PHE A 123 -10.93 9.76 0.81
CA PHE A 123 -9.83 10.70 0.87
C PHE A 123 -8.72 10.22 -0.06
N LYS A 124 -7.96 11.16 -0.61
CA LYS A 124 -6.78 10.85 -1.38
C LYS A 124 -5.70 10.23 -0.49
N CYS A 125 -5.26 9.03 -0.81
CA CYS A 125 -4.07 8.42 -0.24
C CYS A 125 -2.83 9.00 -0.94
N ASP A 126 -2.17 9.94 -0.29
CA ASP A 126 -0.93 10.56 -0.77
C ASP A 126 0.31 9.73 -0.40
N ARG A 127 1.42 9.99 -1.11
CA ARG A 127 2.74 9.48 -0.74
C ARG A 127 3.24 10.23 0.50
N LEU A 128 3.44 9.51 1.60
CA LEU A 128 3.92 10.00 2.88
C LEU A 128 5.33 9.47 3.14
N LYS A 129 6.38 10.30 2.99
CA LYS A 129 7.77 9.94 3.30
C LYS A 129 8.14 10.07 4.80
N GLY A 130 7.15 10.26 5.68
CA GLY A 130 7.35 10.60 7.10
C GLY A 130 6.32 9.99 8.06
N TYR A 131 5.72 8.84 7.75
CA TYR A 131 4.77 8.19 8.66
C TYR A 131 5.40 7.76 10.00
N GLU A 132 6.74 7.81 10.09
CA GLU A 132 7.51 7.53 11.30
C GLU A 132 7.28 8.50 12.46
N ASP A 133 6.94 9.74 12.14
CA ASP A 133 6.61 10.76 13.13
C ASP A 133 5.10 10.80 13.44
N CYS A 134 4.31 9.94 12.79
CA CYS A 134 2.88 9.84 13.09
C CYS A 134 2.69 9.14 14.43
N GLU A 135 2.08 9.86 15.37
CA GLU A 135 1.73 9.37 16.69
C GLU A 135 0.22 9.16 16.79
N ILE A 136 -0.17 8.03 17.39
CA ILE A 136 -1.58 7.69 17.57
C ILE A 136 -1.89 7.36 19.03
N LYS A 137 -3.12 7.69 19.44
CA LYS A 137 -3.71 7.18 20.67
C LYS A 137 -4.58 5.98 20.32
N THR A 138 -4.23 4.83 20.89
CA THR A 138 -5.01 3.60 20.69
C THR A 138 -6.15 3.45 21.71
N ASP A 139 -6.19 4.33 22.70
CA ASP A 139 -7.20 4.37 23.75
C ASP A 139 -7.51 5.83 24.07
N ALA A 140 -8.78 6.21 24.04
CA ALA A 140 -9.22 7.57 24.34
C ALA A 140 -9.01 7.95 25.81
N THR A 141 -8.80 6.96 26.68
CA THR A 141 -8.64 7.16 28.13
C THR A 141 -7.19 7.33 28.56
N THR A 142 -6.22 7.09 27.67
CA THR A 142 -4.79 7.20 27.99
C THR A 142 -4.15 8.39 27.27
N THR A 143 -3.13 8.97 27.90
CA THR A 143 -2.28 10.00 27.29
C THR A 143 -1.09 9.39 26.53
N GLU A 144 -0.96 8.05 26.54
CA GLU A 144 0.15 7.34 25.91
C GLU A 144 0.00 7.37 24.39
N GLU A 145 0.83 8.19 23.75
CA GLU A 145 0.97 8.26 22.30
C GLU A 145 1.95 7.17 21.84
N LYS A 146 1.57 6.45 20.79
CA LYS A 146 2.39 5.39 20.20
C LYS A 146 2.79 5.82 18.80
N LYS A 147 4.10 5.78 18.53
CA LYS A 147 4.62 5.94 17.18
C LYS A 147 4.09 4.85 16.29
N LEU A 148 3.43 5.24 15.21
CA LEU A 148 2.79 4.35 14.25
C LEU A 148 3.82 3.38 13.65
N LYS A 149 5.00 3.88 13.29
CA LYS A 149 6.14 3.07 12.82
C LYS A 149 6.48 1.89 13.72
N GLY A 150 6.54 2.11 15.03
CA GLY A 150 6.86 1.04 15.99
C GLY A 150 5.84 -0.11 15.99
N LYS A 151 4.67 0.09 15.37
CA LYS A 151 3.58 -0.90 15.27
C LYS A 151 3.39 -1.42 13.86
N ILE A 152 3.57 -0.57 12.84
CA ILE A 152 3.46 -0.93 11.42
C ILE A 152 4.68 -1.71 10.95
N ASP A 153 5.89 -1.31 11.33
CA ASP A 153 7.12 -1.95 10.84
C ASP A 153 7.21 -3.44 11.19
N PRO A 154 6.84 -3.91 12.39
CA PRO A 154 6.82 -5.34 12.67
C PRO A 154 5.86 -6.12 11.76
N ILE A 155 4.73 -5.53 11.37
CA ILE A 155 3.74 -6.15 10.47
C ILE A 155 4.32 -6.21 9.06
N ILE A 156 4.87 -5.09 8.58
CA ILE A 156 5.53 -4.97 7.28
C ILE A 156 6.72 -5.93 7.16
N ASN A 157 7.60 -5.98 8.16
CA ASN A 157 8.77 -6.85 8.15
C ASN A 157 8.36 -8.32 8.12
N ARG A 158 7.34 -8.71 8.90
CA ARG A 158 6.83 -10.08 8.88
C ARG A 158 6.29 -10.46 7.51
N GLU A 159 5.52 -9.58 6.88
CA GLU A 159 4.97 -9.80 5.53
C GLU A 159 6.08 -9.86 4.47
N TYR A 160 7.04 -8.94 4.55
CA TYR A 160 8.14 -8.82 3.62
C TYR A 160 9.15 -9.98 3.73
N GLU A 161 9.47 -10.42 4.94
CA GLU A 161 10.36 -11.55 5.22
C GLU A 161 9.64 -12.90 5.17
N ASN A 162 8.31 -12.90 4.94
CA ASN A 162 7.52 -14.11 4.94
C ASN A 162 8.07 -15.09 3.88
N SER A 163 8.55 -16.21 4.39
CA SER A 163 9.19 -17.29 3.63
C SER A 163 8.39 -18.58 3.68
N THR A 164 7.17 -18.55 4.23
CA THR A 164 6.33 -19.75 4.34
C THR A 164 5.78 -20.20 2.99
N THR A 165 5.58 -21.52 2.90
CA THR A 165 5.22 -22.30 1.72
C THR A 165 3.75 -22.21 1.32
N ASP A 166 2.94 -21.41 2.01
CA ASP A 166 1.52 -21.23 1.71
C ASP A 166 1.31 -19.96 0.90
N ASN A 167 1.06 -20.13 -0.41
CA ASN A 167 0.68 -19.11 -1.40
C ASN A 167 1.37 -17.74 -1.25
N SER A 168 2.48 -17.60 -1.97
CA SER A 168 3.38 -16.43 -1.97
C SER A 168 2.61 -15.10 -1.99
N SER A 169 2.65 -14.38 -0.87
CA SER A 169 2.22 -12.99 -0.84
C SER A 169 2.91 -12.19 -1.95
N SER A 170 2.13 -11.37 -2.64
CA SER A 170 2.63 -10.39 -3.63
C SER A 170 3.58 -9.36 -3.01
N LEU A 171 3.50 -9.15 -1.70
CA LEU A 171 4.29 -8.17 -0.94
C LEU A 171 5.51 -8.79 -0.23
N SER A 172 5.72 -10.10 -0.36
CA SER A 172 6.95 -10.73 0.13
C SER A 172 8.18 -10.23 -0.67
N LYS A 173 9.36 -10.23 -0.03
CA LYS A 173 10.61 -9.82 -0.66
C LYS A 173 10.88 -10.57 -1.96
N LYS A 174 10.62 -11.89 -1.97
CA LYS A 174 10.84 -12.74 -3.14
C LYS A 174 9.93 -12.32 -4.30
N SER A 175 8.63 -12.15 -4.05
CA SER A 175 7.66 -11.73 -5.06
C SER A 175 7.98 -10.33 -5.59
N LEU A 176 8.20 -9.36 -4.70
CA LEU A 176 8.54 -7.99 -5.08
C LEU A 176 9.82 -7.92 -5.92
N THR A 177 10.86 -8.65 -5.53
CA THR A 177 12.11 -8.72 -6.31
C THR A 177 11.87 -9.36 -7.67
N THR A 178 11.07 -10.44 -7.74
CA THR A 178 10.80 -11.16 -8.98
C THR A 178 10.00 -10.31 -9.97
N THR A 179 9.01 -9.56 -9.48
CA THR A 179 8.19 -8.71 -10.35
C THR A 179 8.90 -7.42 -10.74
N ILE A 180 9.69 -6.81 -9.85
CA ILE A 180 10.24 -5.47 -10.09
C ILE A 180 11.62 -5.52 -10.78
N CYS A 181 12.47 -6.52 -10.53
CA CYS A 181 13.92 -6.49 -10.87
C CYS A 181 14.39 -6.96 -12.27
#